data_AF-A0AA39WZL9-F1
#
_entry.id   AF-A0AA39WZL9-F1
#
_cell.length_a   1.000
_cell.length_b   1.000
_cell.length_c   1.000
_cell.angle_alpha   90.00
_cell.angle_beta   90.00
_cell.angle_gamma   90.00
#
_symmetry.space_group_name_H-M   'P 1'
#
loop_
_entity.id
_entity.type
_entity.pdbx_description
1 polymer ?
#
loop_
_entity_poly.entity_id
_entity_poly.type
_entity_poly.pdbx_seq_one_letter_code
_entity_poly.pdbx_strand_id
1 'polypeptide(L)'
;EASPAPATEFLAERGVACGTATCDTGKVCCNSSCGICVAPGGSCTQQICEPALATCGKSVCAAGKVCCNSSCGICVAPGGSCTQQIC
;
A
#
# COMPACT_ATOMS: atom_id res chain seq x y z
N GLU A 1 -16.42 -1.66 -27.67
CA GLU A 1 -15.37 -1.25 -26.73
C GLU A 1 -15.95 -1.12 -25.33
N ALA A 2 -15.33 -1.70 -24.30
CA ALA A 2 -15.72 -1.45 -22.91
C ALA A 2 -14.56 -0.75 -22.22
N SER A 3 -14.68 0.56 -22.10
CA SER A 3 -13.80 1.42 -21.32
C SER A 3 -14.42 1.57 -19.93
N PRO A 4 -13.84 1.00 -18.86
CA PRO A 4 -14.26 1.33 -17.50
C PRO A 4 -13.30 2.36 -16.91
N ALA A 5 -13.76 3.60 -16.80
CA ALA A 5 -13.33 4.53 -15.76
C ALA A 5 -14.42 5.60 -15.54
N PRO A 6 -14.61 6.12 -14.31
CA PRO A 6 -13.67 6.03 -13.20
C PRO A 6 -14.28 5.49 -11.90
N ALA A 7 -13.52 4.66 -11.19
CA ALA A 7 -13.75 4.29 -9.78
C ALA A 7 -13.53 5.49 -8.80
N THR A 8 -13.78 6.72 -9.26
CA THR A 8 -13.47 7.97 -8.54
C THR A 8 -14.57 8.37 -7.55
N GLU A 9 -15.81 7.94 -7.75
CA GLU A 9 -16.94 8.50 -6.98
C GLU A 9 -17.31 7.68 -5.73
N PHE A 10 -16.90 6.41 -5.64
CA PHE A 10 -17.25 5.54 -4.51
C PHE A 10 -16.17 5.46 -3.41
N LEU A 11 -15.00 6.07 -3.63
CA LEU A 11 -13.87 6.00 -2.69
C LEU A 11 -13.84 7.15 -1.66
N ALA A 12 -14.62 8.23 -1.87
CA ALA A 12 -14.62 9.38 -0.97
C ALA A 12 -15.08 9.05 0.46
N GLU A 13 -15.97 8.07 0.63
CA GLU A 13 -16.54 7.74 1.95
C GLU A 13 -15.71 6.73 2.75
N ARG A 14 -14.69 6.09 2.13
CA ARG A 14 -13.81 5.09 2.78
C ARG A 14 -12.34 5.50 2.84
N GLY A 15 -12.04 6.74 2.45
CA GLY A 15 -10.68 7.24 2.33
C GLY A 15 -10.03 6.85 0.99
N VAL A 16 -9.12 7.70 0.48
CA VAL A 16 -8.44 7.43 -0.80
C VAL A 16 -7.22 6.54 -0.60
N ALA A 17 -7.12 5.45 -1.34
CA ALA A 17 -5.95 4.57 -1.30
C ALA A 17 -4.70 5.31 -1.77
N CYS A 18 -3.60 5.20 -1.01
CA CYS A 18 -2.34 5.85 -1.28
C CYS A 18 -1.19 4.90 -0.93
N GLY A 19 -0.77 4.09 -1.90
CA GLY A 19 0.26 3.07 -1.66
C GLY A 19 -0.15 2.03 -0.64
N THR A 20 0.61 1.93 0.44
CA THR A 20 0.32 1.07 1.60
C THR A 20 -0.59 1.74 2.65
N ALA A 21 -0.89 3.04 2.49
CA ALA A 21 -1.76 3.80 3.38
C ALA A 21 -3.14 4.06 2.75
N THR A 22 -4.12 4.35 3.58
CA THR A 22 -5.42 4.90 3.13
C THR A 22 -5.55 6.29 3.75
N CYS A 23 -5.75 7.30 2.90
CA CYS A 23 -5.90 8.67 3.31
C CYS A 23 -7.28 8.93 3.89
N ASP A 24 -7.32 9.77 4.91
CA ASP A 24 -8.57 10.21 5.54
C ASP A 24 -9.53 10.90 4.56
N THR A 25 -10.82 10.91 4.90
CA THR A 25 -11.86 11.52 4.06
C THR A 25 -11.57 13.01 3.85
N GLY A 26 -11.60 13.45 2.59
CA GLY A 26 -11.27 14.83 2.22
C GLY A 26 -9.78 15.13 2.03
N LYS A 27 -8.89 14.15 2.18
CA LYS A 27 -7.47 14.25 1.77
C LYS A 27 -7.25 13.61 0.40
N VAL A 28 -6.18 14.02 -0.27
CA VAL A 28 -5.75 13.47 -1.57
C VAL A 28 -4.42 12.73 -1.43
N CYS A 29 -4.26 11.64 -2.18
CA CYS A 29 -2.98 10.94 -2.24
C CYS A 29 -1.96 11.81 -2.98
N CYS A 30 -0.89 12.18 -2.28
CA CYS A 30 0.19 13.00 -2.81
C CYS A 30 1.35 12.12 -3.28
N ASN A 31 1.69 11.06 -2.53
CA ASN A 31 2.77 10.18 -2.91
C ASN A 31 2.42 8.72 -2.59
N SER A 32 2.03 7.99 -3.62
CA SER A 32 1.67 6.57 -3.52
C SER A 32 2.86 5.68 -3.13
N SER A 33 4.11 6.09 -3.39
CA SER A 33 5.27 5.30 -2.95
C SER A 33 5.47 5.34 -1.45
N CYS A 34 4.94 6.39 -0.80
CA CYS A 34 5.18 6.71 0.61
C CYS A 34 3.90 6.66 1.44
N GLY A 35 2.74 6.52 0.79
CA GLY A 35 1.44 6.69 1.42
C GLY A 35 1.20 8.07 2.01
N ILE A 36 1.76 9.12 1.40
CA ILE A 36 1.60 10.49 1.90
C ILE A 36 0.29 11.08 1.41
N CYS A 37 -0.53 11.47 2.37
CA CYS A 37 -1.83 12.09 2.17
C CYS A 37 -1.76 13.57 2.53
N VAL A 38 -2.20 14.45 1.64
CA VAL A 38 -2.22 15.90 1.87
C VAL A 38 -3.63 16.45 1.76
N ALA A 39 -3.87 17.62 2.34
CA ALA A 39 -5.08 18.37 2.10
C ALA A 39 -5.15 18.81 0.62
N PRO A 40 -6.34 18.95 0.03
CA PRO A 40 -6.49 19.51 -1.31
C PRO A 40 -5.88 20.92 -1.36
N GLY A 41 -4.97 21.14 -2.30
CA GLY A 41 -4.19 22.39 -2.41
C GLY A 41 -2.94 22.47 -1.51
N GLY A 42 -2.65 21.43 -0.72
CA GLY A 42 -1.43 21.33 0.07
C GLY A 42 -0.20 21.00 -0.76
N SER A 43 0.97 21.47 -0.32
CA SER A 43 2.26 21.17 -0.96
C SER A 43 2.64 19.70 -0.78
N CYS A 44 2.98 19.05 -1.90
CA CYS A 44 3.41 17.66 -1.94
C CYS A 44 4.88 17.58 -2.36
N THR A 45 5.72 16.93 -1.55
CA THR A 45 7.08 16.56 -1.96
C THR A 45 7.09 15.13 -2.49
N GLN A 46 7.49 14.95 -3.74
CA GLN A 46 7.66 13.63 -4.36
C GLN A 46 8.97 12.97 -3.90
N GLN A 47 9.06 12.68 -2.60
CA GLN A 47 10.21 11.97 -2.05
C GLN A 47 10.07 10.47 -2.31
N ILE A 48 11.18 9.77 -2.61
CA ILE A 48 11.18 8.31 -2.58
C ILE A 48 11.26 7.90 -1.11
N CYS A 49 10.22 7.28 -0.56
CA CYS A 49 10.28 6.68 0.77
C CYS A 49 10.80 5.26 0.65
N GLU A 50 11.59 4.85 1.63
CA GLU A 50 11.97 3.46 1.76
C GLU A 50 10.71 2.61 1.90
N PRO A 51 10.60 1.51 1.15
CA PRO A 51 9.38 0.71 1.17
C PRO A 51 9.11 0.20 2.59
N ALA A 52 7.90 0.44 3.08
CA ALA A 52 7.52 0.14 4.45
C ALA A 52 7.81 -1.34 4.79
N LEU A 53 8.37 -1.56 5.98
CA LEU A 53 8.57 -2.88 6.53
C LEU A 53 7.20 -3.55 6.74
N ALA A 54 6.93 -4.64 6.04
CA ALA A 54 5.64 -5.32 6.12
C ALA A 54 5.65 -6.37 7.24
N THR A 55 4.75 -6.27 8.23
CA THR A 55 4.57 -7.32 9.24
C THR A 55 4.11 -8.61 8.58
N CYS A 56 4.74 -9.73 8.95
CA CYS A 56 4.45 -11.06 8.42
C CYS A 56 4.45 -12.08 9.56
N GLY A 57 3.30 -12.23 10.21
CA GLY A 57 3.15 -13.07 11.38
C GLY A 57 4.10 -12.67 12.50
N LYS A 58 5.00 -13.58 12.86
CA LYS A 58 6.05 -13.42 13.88
C LYS A 58 7.31 -12.72 13.37
N SER A 59 7.35 -12.30 12.10
CA SER A 59 8.50 -11.63 11.48
C SER A 59 8.09 -10.31 10.82
N VAL A 60 9.06 -9.48 10.49
CA VAL A 60 8.86 -8.24 9.74
C VAL A 60 9.70 -8.31 8.47
N CYS A 61 9.07 -8.13 7.32
CA CYS A 61 9.71 -8.16 6.03
C CYS A 61 10.58 -6.93 5.83
N ALA A 62 11.78 -7.15 5.29
CA ALA A 62 12.66 -6.06 4.85
C ALA A 62 11.97 -5.18 3.81
N ALA A 63 12.44 -3.94 3.71
CA ALA A 63 11.95 -2.95 2.77
C ALA A 63 11.91 -3.53 1.35
N GLY A 64 10.75 -3.45 0.70
CA GLY A 64 10.55 -3.87 -0.70
C GLY A 64 10.20 -5.35 -0.85
N LYS A 65 10.05 -6.09 0.24
CA LYS A 65 9.48 -7.45 0.24
C LYS A 65 8.01 -7.42 0.68
N VAL A 66 7.25 -8.38 0.21
CA VAL A 66 5.84 -8.60 0.60
C VAL A 66 5.73 -9.82 1.50
N CYS A 67 4.81 -9.76 2.47
CA CYS A 67 4.48 -10.93 3.27
C CYS A 67 3.77 -11.96 2.38
N CYS A 68 4.34 -13.15 2.28
CA CYS A 68 3.80 -14.21 1.45
C CYS A 68 3.04 -15.24 2.31
N ASN A 69 3.64 -15.69 3.41
CA ASN A 69 3.01 -16.58 4.37
C ASN A 69 3.14 -16.05 5.79
N SER A 70 2.03 -15.56 6.35
CA SER A 70 1.99 -15.01 7.70
C SER A 70 2.10 -16.08 8.81
N SER A 71 1.72 -17.33 8.57
CA SER A 71 1.87 -18.41 9.58
C SER A 71 3.34 -18.68 9.87
N CYS A 72 4.15 -18.73 8.80
CA CYS A 72 5.56 -19.04 8.87
C CYS A 72 6.47 -17.80 8.87
N GLY A 73 5.93 -16.59 8.67
CA GLY A 73 6.69 -15.35 8.57
C GLY A 73 7.57 -15.26 7.31
N ILE A 74 7.10 -15.81 6.19
CA ILE A 74 7.88 -15.86 4.94
C ILE A 74 7.65 -14.60 4.12
N CYS A 75 8.75 -13.89 3.85
CA CYS A 75 8.78 -12.67 3.04
C CYS A 75 9.44 -12.92 1.69
N VAL A 76 8.78 -12.51 0.59
CA VAL A 76 9.28 -12.69 -0.78
C VAL A 76 9.37 -11.36 -1.52
N ALA A 77 10.11 -11.34 -2.63
CA ALA A 77 10.06 -10.19 -3.54
C ALA A 77 8.65 -10.06 -4.15
N PRO A 78 8.22 -8.86 -4.58
CA PRO A 78 6.94 -8.68 -5.27
C PRO A 78 6.87 -9.60 -6.50
N GLY A 79 5.79 -10.38 -6.62
CA GLY A 79 5.64 -11.40 -7.67
C GLY A 79 6.39 -12.72 -7.43
N GLY A 80 7.10 -12.85 -6.31
CA GLY A 80 7.69 -14.12 -5.86
C GLY A 80 6.62 -15.13 -5.42
N SER A 81 6.94 -16.41 -5.53
CA SER A 81 6.07 -17.50 -5.07
C SER A 81 6.49 -18.01 -3.69
N CYS A 82 5.53 -18.45 -2.88
CA CYS A 82 5.79 -19.22 -1.67
C CYS A 82 4.68 -20.24 -1.42
N THR A 83 4.91 -21.12 -0.44
CA THR A 83 3.91 -22.09 0.03
C THR A 83 3.07 -21.51 1.16
N GLN A 84 1.76 -21.73 1.12
CA GLN A 84 0.80 -21.33 2.16
C GLN A 84 0.64 -22.41 3.24
N GLN A 85 1.76 -22.92 3.77
CA GLN A 85 1.76 -23.91 4.85
C GLN A 85 1.51 -23.28 6.23
N ILE A 86 1.00 -24.07 7.17
CA ILE A 86 0.80 -23.63 8.56
C ILE A 86 2.09 -23.90 9.36
N CYS A 87 2.58 -22.88 10.04
CA CYS A 87 3.59 -22.88 11.09
C CYS A 87 3.08 -22.01 12.27
#